data_AF-H1VKK9-F1
#
_entry.id   AF-H1VKK9-F1
#
_cell.length_a   1.000
_cell.length_b   1.000
_cell.length_c   1.000
_cell.angle_alpha   90.00
_cell.angle_beta   90.00
_cell.angle_gamma   90.00
#
_symmetry.space_group_name_H-M   'P 1'
#
loop_
_entity.id
_entity.type
_entity.pdbx_description
1 polymer ?
#
loop_
_entity_poly.entity_id
_entity_poly.type
_entity_poly.pdbx_seq_one_letter_code
_entity_poly.pdbx_strand_id
1 'polypeptide(L)'
;MQKDMMEPGRQLQRSQTLITKEGLEKMGKELVRLCDGIERHGLVDYQYGVWEQQIIEILEACIDQYEANEESSGNSGTAQTGSGSHQGSR
;
A
#
# COMPACT_ATOMS: atom_id res chain seq x y z
N MET A 1 -2.98 4.19 20.98
CA MET A 1 -1.83 4.92 20.42
C MET A 1 -1.56 4.66 18.94
N GLN A 2 -1.78 3.46 18.38
CA GLN A 2 -1.66 3.26 16.92
C GLN A 2 -3.00 3.45 16.17
N LYS A 3 -4.13 3.16 16.84
CA LYS A 3 -5.48 3.25 16.27
C LYS A 3 -5.94 4.69 15.94
N ASP A 4 -5.34 5.70 16.57
CA ASP A 4 -5.65 7.13 16.32
C ASP A 4 -4.92 7.71 15.10
N MET A 5 -3.94 7.01 14.52
CA MET A 5 -3.17 7.53 13.38
C MET A 5 -3.80 7.22 12.01
N MET A 6 -4.82 6.36 11.98
CA MET A 6 -5.47 5.88 10.75
C MET A 6 -6.85 6.51 10.50
N GLU A 7 -7.18 7.63 11.16
CA GLU A 7 -8.41 8.37 10.89
C GLU A 7 -8.42 8.88 9.43
N PRO A 8 -9.41 8.49 8.60
CA PRO A 8 -9.52 8.97 7.22
C PRO A 8 -9.75 10.49 7.22
N GLY A 9 -8.77 11.24 6.71
CA GLY A 9 -8.83 12.71 6.61
C GLY A 9 -7.73 13.46 7.36
N ARG A 10 -6.88 12.78 8.15
CA ARG A 10 -5.64 13.40 8.67
C ARG A 10 -4.65 13.57 7.52
N GLN A 11 -4.41 14.82 7.10
CA GLN A 11 -3.24 15.14 6.29
C GLN A 11 -2.00 14.57 6.99
N LEU A 12 -1.29 13.68 6.29
CA LEU A 12 0.02 13.20 6.72
C LEU A 12 0.87 14.43 7.08
N GLN A 13 1.51 14.41 8.25
CA GLN A 13 2.39 15.51 8.62
C GLN A 13 3.41 15.73 7.50
N ARG A 14 3.86 16.97 7.30
CA ARG A 14 4.62 17.43 6.11
C ARG A 14 5.89 16.61 5.77
N SER A 15 6.32 15.70 6.65
CA SER A 15 7.45 14.79 6.52
C SER A 15 7.08 13.30 6.43
N GLN A 16 5.80 12.92 6.53
CA GLN A 16 5.32 11.54 6.38
C GLN A 16 4.78 11.36 4.97
N THR A 17 5.51 10.61 4.16
CA THR A 17 5.04 10.15 2.85
C THR A 17 4.54 8.71 2.95
N LEU A 18 3.49 8.38 2.21
CA LEU A 18 3.09 6.98 2.01
C LEU A 18 4.23 6.21 1.36
N ILE A 19 4.43 4.97 1.78
CA ILE A 19 5.34 4.03 1.11
C ILE A 19 4.74 3.73 -0.26
N THR A 20 5.55 3.70 -1.31
CA THR A 20 5.07 3.30 -2.64
C THR A 20 4.95 1.78 -2.74
N LYS A 21 4.19 1.26 -3.70
CA LYS A 21 4.08 -0.18 -3.96
C LYS A 21 5.47 -0.82 -4.13
N GLU A 22 6.34 -0.21 -4.93
CA GLU A 22 7.70 -0.71 -5.17
C GLU A 22 8.55 -0.67 -3.89
N GLY A 23 8.35 0.34 -3.05
CA GLY A 23 9.00 0.44 -1.75
C GLY A 23 8.59 -0.71 -0.82
N LEU A 24 7.31 -1.09 -0.86
CA LEU A 24 6.75 -2.19 -0.08
C LEU A 24 7.28 -3.56 -0.55
N GLU A 25 7.31 -3.78 -1.87
CA GLU A 25 7.90 -4.99 -2.46
C GLU A 25 9.39 -5.15 -2.13
N LYS A 26 10.15 -4.04 -2.19
CA LYS A 26 11.57 -4.03 -1.83
C LYS A 26 11.75 -4.37 -0.35
N MET A 27 10.87 -3.86 0.51
CA MET A 27 10.90 -4.14 1.95
C MET A 27 10.70 -5.62 2.25
N GLY A 28 9.73 -6.27 1.58
CA GLY A 28 9.50 -7.72 1.73
C GLY A 28 10.72 -8.54 1.34
N LYS A 29 11.36 -8.21 0.21
CA LYS A 29 12.59 -8.89 -0.24
C LYS A 29 13.75 -8.73 0.74
N GLU A 30 13.94 -7.54 1.30
CA GLU A 30 14.99 -7.31 2.30
C GLU A 30 14.70 -8.03 3.62
N LEU A 31 13.43 -8.14 4.01
CA LEU A 31 13.03 -8.87 5.20
C LEU A 31 13.41 -10.35 5.08
N VAL A 32 13.04 -11.02 3.98
CA VAL A 32 13.42 -12.42 3.69
C VAL A 32 14.93 -12.59 3.79
N ARG A 33 15.69 -11.71 3.10
CA ARG A 33 17.16 -11.76 3.09
C ARG A 33 17.77 -11.64 4.49
N LEU A 34 17.18 -10.81 5.36
CA LEU A 34 17.64 -10.64 6.73
C LEU A 34 17.30 -11.87 7.59
N CYS A 35 16.10 -12.43 7.42
CA CYS A 35 15.65 -13.65 8.09
C CYS A 35 16.54 -14.86 7.75
N ASP A 36 16.82 -15.10 6.47
CA ASP A 36 17.79 -16.11 5.99
C ASP A 36 19.17 -15.90 6.65
N GLY A 37 19.56 -14.63 6.78
CA GLY A 37 20.84 -14.22 7.34
C GLY A 37 20.98 -14.53 8.83
N ILE A 38 19.90 -14.50 9.61
CA ILE A 38 19.91 -14.78 11.05
C ILE A 38 19.63 -16.26 11.36
N GLU A 39 18.84 -16.95 10.53
CA GLU A 39 18.50 -18.37 10.69
C GLU A 39 19.77 -19.24 10.72
N ARG A 40 20.69 -18.98 9.79
CA ARG A 40 21.98 -19.68 9.71
C ARG A 40 22.87 -19.54 10.95
N HIS A 41 22.60 -18.55 11.80
CA HIS A 41 23.33 -18.32 13.05
C HIS A 41 22.61 -18.88 14.28
N GLY A 42 21.44 -19.54 14.09
CA GLY A 42 20.63 -20.05 15.19
C GLY A 42 20.09 -18.95 16.10
N LEU A 43 20.02 -17.71 15.60
CA LEU A 43 19.52 -16.53 16.33
C LEU A 43 17.99 -16.41 16.26
N VAL A 44 17.32 -17.55 16.07
CA VAL A 44 15.87 -17.64 16.05
C VAL A 44 15.42 -17.88 17.49
N ASP A 45 14.55 -17.02 18.01
CA ASP A 45 13.96 -17.25 19.31
C ASP A 45 13.14 -18.55 19.26
N TYR A 46 13.63 -19.63 19.86
CA TYR A 46 13.04 -20.96 19.71
C TYR A 46 11.58 -21.05 20.20
N GLN A 47 11.13 -20.08 21.01
CA GLN A 47 9.75 -20.03 21.50
C GLN A 47 8.79 -19.35 20.54
N TYR A 48 9.26 -18.40 19.74
CA TYR A 48 8.41 -17.57 18.88
C TYR A 48 8.76 -17.66 17.40
N GLY A 49 9.87 -18.31 17.03
CA GLY A 49 10.28 -18.50 15.64
C GLY A 49 10.62 -17.19 14.92
N VAL A 50 11.05 -17.30 13.67
CA VAL A 50 11.11 -16.14 12.77
C VAL A 50 9.69 -15.86 12.29
N TRP A 51 9.12 -14.70 12.61
CA TRP A 51 7.77 -14.28 12.17
C TRP A 51 7.71 -13.84 10.69
N GLU A 52 8.68 -14.28 9.89
CA GLU A 52 8.83 -13.89 8.50
C GLU A 52 7.53 -14.10 7.73
N GLN A 53 6.93 -15.30 7.86
CA GLN A 53 5.72 -15.66 7.16
C GLN A 53 4.56 -14.70 7.45
N GLN A 54 4.32 -14.35 8.72
CA GLN A 54 3.24 -13.44 9.10
C GLN A 54 3.48 -12.01 8.60
N ILE A 55 4.74 -11.55 8.61
CA ILE A 55 5.07 -10.21 8.12
C ILE A 55 4.95 -10.17 6.58
N ILE A 56 5.39 -11.21 5.87
CA ILE A 56 5.23 -11.33 4.42
C ILE A 56 3.75 -11.32 4.05
N GLU A 57 2.90 -12.08 4.74
CA GLU A 57 1.45 -12.09 4.50
C GLU A 57 0.81 -10.71 4.64
N ILE A 58 1.25 -9.92 5.63
CA ILE A 58 0.78 -8.54 5.81
C ILE A 58 1.27 -7.64 4.66
N LEU A 59 2.52 -7.79 4.24
CA LEU A 59 3.08 -7.00 3.13
C LEU A 59 2.35 -7.33 1.81
N GLU A 60 2.09 -8.60 1.54
CA GLU A 60 1.32 -9.07 0.38
C GLU A 60 -0.10 -8.49 0.41
N ALA A 61 -0.81 -8.58 1.55
CA ALA A 61 -2.15 -8.01 1.68
C ALA A 61 -2.19 -6.49 1.45
N CYS A 62 -1.12 -5.77 1.80
CA CYS A 62 -0.99 -4.35 1.50
C CYS A 62 -0.75 -4.11 -0.01
N ILE A 63 0.06 -4.93 -0.67
CA ILE A 63 0.29 -4.85 -2.13
C ILE A 63 -1.03 -5.08 -2.87
N ASP A 64 -1.80 -6.10 -2.49
CA ASP A 64 -3.12 -6.38 -3.07
C ASP A 64 -4.07 -5.17 -2.95
N GLN A 65 -4.01 -4.44 -1.84
CA GLN A 65 -4.78 -3.20 -1.67
C GLN A 65 -4.32 -2.07 -2.60
N TYR A 66 -3.01 -1.94 -2.87
CA TYR A 66 -2.53 -0.98 -3.87
C TYR A 66 -3.07 -1.33 -5.26
N GLU A 67 -3.05 -2.61 -5.64
CA GLU A 67 -3.54 -3.07 -6.95
C GLU A 67 -5.05 -2.82 -7.10
N ALA A 68 -5.85 -3.17 -6.08
CA ALA A 68 -7.29 -2.93 -6.09
C ALA A 68 -7.65 -1.42 -6.19
N ASN A 69 -6.86 -0.55 -5.55
CA ASN A 69 -7.06 0.90 -5.61
C ASN A 69 -6.70 1.50 -6.99
N GLU A 70 -5.66 0.99 -7.65
CA GLU A 70 -5.29 1.37 -9.01
C GLU A 70 -6.38 0.95 -10.01
N GLU A 71 -6.91 -0.28 -9.89
CA GLU A 71 -8.00 -0.78 -10.71
C GLU A 71 -9.29 0.04 -10.55
N SER A 72 -9.62 0.46 -9.32
CA SER A 72 -10.77 1.32 -9.05
C SER A 72 -10.62 2.74 -9.62
N SER A 73 -9.38 3.24 -9.77
CA SER A 73 -9.11 4.58 -10.29
C SER A 73 -9.15 4.64 -11.83
N GLY A 74 -8.92 3.50 -12.50
CA GLY A 74 -8.94 3.37 -13.96
C GLY A 74 -10.32 3.43 -14.63
N ASN A 75 -11.43 3.37 -13.86
CA ASN A 75 -12.79 3.34 -14.41
C ASN A 75 -13.45 4.73 -14.56
N SER A 76 -12.69 5.82 -14.44
CA SER A 76 -13.17 7.21 -14.65
C SER A 76 -12.85 7.73 -16.06
N GLY A 77 -13.32 7.02 -17.08
CA GLY A 77 -13.39 7.47 -18.47
C GLY A 77 -14.26 6.47 -19.21
N THR A 78 -15.40 6.78 -19.82
CA THR A 78 -15.72 7.95 -20.64
C THR A 78 -17.26 7.93 -20.79
N ALA A 79 -17.98 8.94 -20.29
CA ALA A 79 -19.37 9.17 -20.67
C ALA A 79 -19.41 10.33 -21.67
N GLN A 80 -19.93 9.99 -22.84
CA GLN A 80 -19.83 10.64 -24.13
C GLN A 80 -20.74 11.87 -24.27
N THR A 81 -20.17 12.90 -24.89
CA THR A 81 -20.71 13.98 -25.74
C THR A 81 -22.23 14.25 -25.77
N GLY A 82 -22.60 15.50 -25.52
CA GLY A 82 -23.88 16.09 -25.91
C GLY A 82 -23.73 17.60 -26.21
N SER A 83 -23.52 17.92 -27.49
CA SER A 83 -23.51 19.27 -28.05
C SER A 83 -24.88 19.94 -27.92
N GLY A 84 -24.93 21.22 -27.56
CA GLY A 84 -26.17 21.98 -27.41
C GLY A 84 -25.95 23.48 -27.40
N SER A 85 -25.54 24.03 -28.54
CA SER A 85 -25.59 25.47 -28.82
C SER A 85 -27.05 25.92 -29.04
N HIS A 86 -27.58 26.79 -28.17
CA HIS A 86 -28.85 27.49 -28.44
C HIS A 86 -28.90 28.92 -27.84
N GLN A 87 -28.78 29.88 -28.77
CA GLN A 87 -29.17 31.30 -28.88
C GLN A 87 -29.80 32.11 -27.72
N GLY A 88 -29.37 33.39 -27.64
CA GLY A 88 -30.20 34.62 -27.69
C GLY A 88 -31.12 34.94 -26.51
N SER A 89 -31.00 36.09 -25.85
CA SER A 89 -31.70 37.35 -26.22
C SER A 89 -31.24 38.44 -25.23
N ARG A 90 -30.72 39.58 -25.70
CA ARG A 90 -31.41 40.89 -25.85
C ARG A 90 -32.04 41.42 -24.56
#